data_AF-A0A9P7G0K7-F1
#
_entry.id   AF-A0A9P7G0K7-F1
#
_cell.length_a   1.000
_cell.length_b   1.000
_cell.length_c   1.000
_cell.angle_alpha   90.00
_cell.angle_beta   90.00
_cell.angle_gamma   90.00
#
_symmetry.space_group_name_H-M   'P 1'
#
loop_
_entity.id
_entity.type
_entity.pdbx_description
1 polymer ?
#
loop_
_entity_poly.entity_id
_entity_poly.type
_entity_poly.pdbx_seq_one_letter_code
_entity_poly.pdbx_strand_id
1 'polypeptide(L)'
;MRTVYSIPKHREYLHGGYPSEPFLAEAASRKLFSIMCITAGYRRIDVSEQYKHEIPEIIAKWFEAGLISKGQRGELVGRILLTLAHDLCVIDAWNPWPPHTFSRKIPVVKFLETLIHPDFHDKILDARPQNMEGKTLREAFAGSYIHGTQFIKAGDNTIVTDEAALYAFIRGAFIHGDDYLGGNIIIPILMKDEKLDRWIMSGIFIKTKNRLDPQPVHID
;
A
#
# COMPACT_ATOMS: atom_id res chain seq x y z
N MET A 1 15.12 -8.46 -3.54
CA MET A 1 16.41 -9.20 -3.48
C MET A 1 16.09 -10.69 -3.29
N ARG A 2 16.84 -11.62 -3.90
CA ARG A 2 16.62 -13.06 -3.67
C ARG A 2 17.42 -13.47 -2.44
N THR A 3 16.75 -13.94 -1.40
CA THR A 3 17.37 -14.36 -0.14
C THR A 3 17.41 -15.89 -0.09
N VAL A 4 18.58 -16.43 0.19
CA VAL A 4 18.76 -17.87 0.40
C VAL A 4 18.26 -18.21 1.79
N TYR A 5 17.26 -19.09 1.86
CA TYR A 5 16.69 -19.57 3.12
C TYR A 5 17.47 -20.77 3.66
N SER A 6 17.90 -21.67 2.77
CA SER A 6 18.72 -22.82 3.16
C SER A 6 19.59 -23.34 2.02
N ILE A 7 20.71 -23.92 2.42
CA ILE A 7 21.65 -24.63 1.54
C ILE A 7 21.78 -26.06 2.07
N PRO A 8 21.15 -27.06 1.41
CA PRO A 8 21.33 -28.46 1.76
C PRO A 8 22.80 -28.89 1.76
N LYS A 9 23.17 -29.87 2.60
CA LYS A 9 24.55 -30.36 2.74
C LYS A 9 25.18 -30.82 1.42
N HIS A 10 24.39 -31.41 0.52
CA HIS A 10 24.86 -31.89 -0.78
C HIS A 10 25.10 -30.76 -1.80
N ARG A 11 24.60 -29.53 -1.53
CA ARG A 11 24.83 -28.29 -2.31
C ARG A 11 24.40 -28.31 -3.78
N GLU A 12 23.58 -29.27 -4.19
CA GLU A 12 23.12 -29.35 -5.60
C GLU A 12 22.04 -28.31 -5.92
N TYR A 13 21.36 -27.78 -4.91
CA TYR A 13 20.41 -26.69 -5.06
C TYR A 13 20.45 -25.73 -3.86
N LEU A 14 19.86 -24.55 -4.04
CA LEU A 14 19.66 -23.55 -3.01
C LEU A 14 18.16 -23.33 -2.84
N HIS A 15 17.66 -23.40 -1.62
CA HIS A 15 16.30 -22.97 -1.33
C HIS A 15 16.34 -21.49 -1.00
N GLY A 16 15.65 -20.67 -1.78
CA GLY A 16 15.62 -19.23 -1.57
C GLY A 16 14.42 -18.62 -2.25
N GLY A 17 13.99 -17.48 -1.73
CA GLY A 17 12.83 -16.75 -2.23
C GLY A 17 13.11 -15.26 -2.31
N TYR A 18 12.07 -14.49 -2.57
CA TYR A 18 12.12 -13.02 -2.54
C TYR A 18 11.28 -12.57 -1.36
N PRO A 19 11.80 -12.68 -0.12
CA PRO A 19 11.03 -12.26 1.04
C PRO A 19 10.77 -10.77 0.92
N SER A 20 9.62 -10.33 1.43
CA SER A 20 9.38 -8.92 1.71
C SER A 20 10.44 -8.43 2.70
N GLU A 21 11.22 -7.44 2.28
CA GLU A 21 12.29 -6.83 3.04
C GLU A 21 11.84 -5.45 3.53
N PRO A 22 11.21 -5.36 4.70
CA PRO A 22 10.71 -4.09 5.23
C PRO A 22 11.84 -3.06 5.36
N PHE A 23 13.05 -3.51 5.68
CA PHE A 23 14.23 -2.65 5.76
C PHE A 23 14.58 -2.00 4.41
N LEU A 24 14.42 -2.72 3.29
CA LEU A 24 14.75 -2.22 1.97
C LEU A 24 13.69 -1.21 1.51
N ALA A 25 12.42 -1.51 1.76
CA ALA A 25 11.32 -0.57 1.50
C ALA A 25 11.50 0.72 2.31
N GLU A 26 11.83 0.61 3.59
CA GLU A 26 12.14 1.73 4.47
C GLU A 26 13.34 2.55 3.97
N ALA A 27 14.46 1.88 3.65
CA ALA A 27 15.66 2.55 3.15
C ALA A 27 15.42 3.27 1.83
N ALA A 28 14.66 2.65 0.91
CA ALA A 28 14.27 3.26 -0.35
C ALA A 28 13.41 4.51 -0.13
N SER A 29 12.38 4.42 0.71
CA SER A 29 11.47 5.54 1.02
C SER A 29 12.24 6.71 1.66
N ARG A 30 13.11 6.43 2.64
CA ARG A 30 13.97 7.45 3.25
C ARG A 30 14.94 8.08 2.27
N LYS A 31 15.49 7.30 1.33
CA LYS A 31 16.41 7.83 0.32
C LYS A 31 15.69 8.72 -0.68
N LEU A 32 14.53 8.29 -1.17
CA LEU A 32 13.67 9.08 -2.05
C LEU A 32 13.27 10.39 -1.36
N PHE A 33 12.75 10.31 -0.14
CA PHE A 33 12.40 11.49 0.65
C PHE A 33 13.59 12.44 0.87
N SER A 34 14.77 11.91 1.20
CA SER A 34 15.98 12.73 1.34
C SER A 34 16.38 13.44 0.06
N ILE A 35 16.23 12.80 -1.10
CA ILE A 35 16.50 13.45 -2.39
C ILE A 35 15.48 14.57 -2.61
N MET A 36 14.19 14.29 -2.39
CA MET A 36 13.12 15.27 -2.55
C MET A 36 13.30 16.49 -1.63
N CYS A 37 13.71 16.31 -0.37
CA CYS A 37 14.03 17.43 0.52
C CYS A 37 15.18 18.30 0.01
N ILE A 38 16.17 17.71 -0.67
CA ILE A 38 17.30 18.44 -1.25
C ILE A 38 16.85 19.24 -2.49
N THR A 39 15.97 18.66 -3.31
CA THR A 39 15.53 19.26 -4.59
C THR A 39 14.36 20.24 -4.44
N ALA A 40 13.36 19.93 -3.61
CA ALA A 40 12.20 20.78 -3.33
C ALA A 40 12.49 21.84 -2.25
N GLY A 41 13.53 21.61 -1.44
CA GLY A 41 13.73 22.29 -0.17
C GLY A 41 12.98 21.58 0.98
N TYR A 42 13.33 21.94 2.22
CA TYR A 42 12.80 21.30 3.43
C TYR A 42 11.40 21.81 3.83
N ARG A 43 10.56 22.15 2.85
CA ARG A 43 9.16 22.52 3.09
C ARG A 43 8.27 21.33 2.77
N ARG A 44 7.51 20.87 3.77
CA ARG A 44 6.60 19.73 3.67
C ARG A 44 5.73 19.76 2.40
N ILE A 45 5.11 20.91 2.11
CA ILE A 45 4.19 21.06 0.98
C ILE A 45 4.92 20.81 -0.35
N ASP A 46 6.09 21.41 -0.53
CA ASP A 46 6.87 21.24 -1.77
C ASP A 46 7.33 19.79 -1.94
N VAL A 47 7.78 19.16 -0.86
CA VAL A 47 8.21 17.75 -0.87
C VAL A 47 7.02 16.84 -1.22
N SER A 48 5.85 17.03 -0.61
CA SER A 48 4.65 16.25 -0.91
C SER A 48 4.23 16.41 -2.38
N GLU A 49 4.25 17.64 -2.93
CA GLU A 49 3.91 17.88 -4.34
C GLU A 49 4.91 17.23 -5.29
N GLN A 50 6.22 17.37 -5.03
CA GLN A 50 7.24 16.73 -5.87
C GLN A 50 7.14 15.20 -5.82
N TYR A 51 6.87 14.62 -4.64
CA TYR A 51 6.70 13.17 -4.46
C TYR A 51 5.54 12.61 -5.29
N LYS A 52 4.42 13.35 -5.38
CA LYS A 52 3.24 12.97 -6.17
C LYS A 52 3.52 12.87 -7.68
N HIS A 53 4.41 13.71 -8.21
CA HIS A 53 4.64 13.83 -9.64
C HIS A 53 5.86 13.04 -10.13
N GLU A 54 7.00 13.16 -9.45
CA GLU A 54 8.25 12.59 -9.95
C GLU A 54 8.28 11.06 -9.93
N ILE A 55 7.71 10.43 -8.89
CA ILE A 55 7.71 8.97 -8.77
C ILE A 55 6.94 8.32 -9.93
N PRO A 56 5.68 8.71 -10.24
CA PRO A 56 4.98 8.24 -11.43
C PRO A 56 5.75 8.50 -12.74
N GLU A 57 6.35 9.68 -12.91
CA GLU A 57 7.09 10.02 -14.13
C GLU A 57 8.33 9.14 -14.34
N ILE A 58 9.10 8.86 -13.29
CA ILE A 58 10.25 7.97 -13.35
C ILE A 58 9.81 6.56 -13.76
N ILE A 59 8.72 6.07 -13.18
CA ILE A 59 8.21 4.74 -13.49
C ILE A 59 7.62 4.68 -14.90
N ALA A 60 6.98 5.76 -15.37
CA ALA A 60 6.52 5.88 -16.75
C ALA A 60 7.68 5.69 -17.75
N LYS A 61 8.83 6.33 -17.50
CA LYS A 61 10.05 6.15 -18.32
C LYS A 61 10.52 4.69 -18.30
N TRP A 62 10.40 3.98 -17.19
CA TRP A 62 10.74 2.55 -17.11
C TRP A 62 9.74 1.66 -17.89
N PHE A 63 8.46 2.02 -17.91
CA PHE A 63 7.47 1.36 -18.77
C PHE A 63 7.81 1.51 -20.25
N GLU A 64 8.18 2.72 -20.67
CA GLU A 64 8.59 3.04 -22.05
C GLU A 64 9.86 2.28 -22.45
N ALA A 65 10.81 2.14 -21.53
CA ALA A 65 12.04 1.39 -21.73
C ALA A 65 11.86 -0.15 -21.79
N GLY A 66 10.64 -0.66 -21.59
CA GLY A 66 10.35 -2.10 -21.66
C GLY A 66 10.83 -2.90 -20.45
N LEU A 67 11.20 -2.24 -19.35
CA LEU A 67 11.69 -2.90 -18.12
C LEU A 67 10.59 -3.63 -17.34
N ILE A 68 9.32 -3.36 -17.65
CA ILE A 68 8.16 -3.99 -17.00
C ILE A 68 7.25 -4.65 -18.04
N SER A 69 6.98 -5.94 -17.83
CA SER A 69 6.14 -6.74 -18.71
C SER A 69 4.71 -6.18 -18.81
N LYS A 70 4.12 -6.22 -20.02
CA LYS A 70 2.79 -5.64 -20.29
C LYS A 70 1.68 -6.22 -19.39
N GLY A 71 1.77 -7.51 -19.07
CA GLY A 71 0.78 -8.20 -18.23
C GLY A 71 0.78 -7.78 -16.76
N GLN A 72 1.82 -7.08 -16.29
CA GLN A 72 1.98 -6.69 -14.88
C GLN A 72 1.79 -5.18 -14.63
N ARG A 73 1.45 -4.41 -15.67
CA ARG A 73 1.40 -2.94 -15.60
C ARG A 73 0.22 -2.46 -14.74
N GLY A 74 -0.93 -3.13 -14.83
CA GLY A 74 -2.13 -2.77 -14.09
C GLY A 74 -1.94 -2.89 -12.57
N GLU A 75 -1.48 -4.06 -12.10
CA GLU A 75 -1.26 -4.24 -10.65
C GLU A 75 -0.07 -3.41 -10.17
N LEU A 76 0.93 -3.16 -11.01
CA LEU A 76 2.02 -2.25 -10.65
C LEU A 76 1.53 -0.83 -10.43
N VAL A 77 0.68 -0.29 -11.31
CA VAL A 77 0.09 1.06 -11.10
C VAL A 77 -0.71 1.09 -9.79
N GLY A 78 -1.52 0.07 -9.51
CA GLY A 78 -2.23 -0.03 -8.24
C GLY A 78 -1.27 0.01 -7.04
N ARG A 79 -0.20 -0.78 -7.08
CA ARG A 79 0.81 -0.78 -6.00
C ARG A 79 1.48 0.59 -5.81
N ILE A 80 1.79 1.28 -6.91
CA ILE A 80 2.39 2.62 -6.85
C ILE A 80 1.45 3.62 -6.20
N LEU A 81 0.17 3.64 -6.59
CA LEU A 81 -0.83 4.55 -5.99
C LEU A 81 -0.97 4.32 -4.48
N LEU A 82 -0.99 3.06 -4.05
CA LEU A 82 -1.09 2.72 -2.63
C LEU A 82 0.18 3.08 -1.85
N THR A 83 1.36 2.86 -2.43
CA THR A 83 2.63 3.29 -1.81
C THR A 83 2.71 4.81 -1.71
N LEU A 84 2.33 5.54 -2.77
CA LEU A 84 2.30 7.00 -2.77
C LEU A 84 1.34 7.54 -1.71
N ALA A 85 0.12 7.00 -1.65
CA ALA A 85 -0.86 7.43 -0.66
C ALA A 85 -0.37 7.19 0.78
N HIS A 86 0.32 6.08 1.02
CA HIS A 86 0.92 5.80 2.33
C HIS A 86 2.04 6.78 2.66
N ASP A 87 3.03 6.92 1.77
CA ASP A 87 4.20 7.78 1.98
C ASP A 87 3.78 9.24 2.17
N LEU A 88 2.80 9.72 1.39
CA LEU A 88 2.26 11.06 1.51
C LEU A 88 1.56 11.28 2.85
N CYS A 89 0.84 10.29 3.39
CA CYS A 89 0.32 10.40 4.76
C CYS A 89 1.43 10.54 5.80
N VAL A 90 2.56 9.85 5.61
CA VAL A 90 3.73 9.95 6.49
C VAL A 90 4.38 11.33 6.39
N ILE A 91 4.56 11.84 5.17
CA ILE A 91 5.15 13.17 4.90
C ILE A 91 4.24 14.28 5.42
N ASP A 92 2.93 14.19 5.21
CA ASP A 92 1.97 15.21 5.66
C ASP A 92 1.88 15.27 7.19
N ALA A 93 2.12 14.15 7.87
CA ALA A 93 2.25 14.06 9.32
C ALA A 93 3.57 14.61 9.88
N TRP A 94 4.47 15.15 9.04
CA TRP A 94 5.66 15.88 9.46
C TRP A 94 5.28 17.04 10.39
N ASN A 95 5.72 16.96 11.65
CA ASN A 95 5.62 18.04 12.63
C ASN A 95 6.66 17.90 13.77
N PRO A 96 7.54 18.88 14.05
CA PRO A 96 8.21 19.82 13.13
C PRO A 96 9.43 19.18 12.43
N TRP A 97 9.75 17.92 12.76
CA TRP A 97 10.90 17.19 12.22
C TRP A 97 10.51 16.26 11.08
N PRO A 98 11.36 16.11 10.05
CA PRO A 98 11.09 15.19 8.96
C PRO A 98 10.82 13.77 9.47
N PRO A 99 9.99 12.98 8.79
CA PRO A 99 9.67 11.62 9.20
C PRO A 99 10.95 10.80 9.38
N HIS A 100 11.14 10.27 10.59
CA HIS A 100 12.26 9.39 10.91
C HIS A 100 12.08 8.00 10.29
N THR A 101 10.83 7.60 10.06
CA THR A 101 10.49 6.33 9.43
C THR A 101 9.24 6.39 8.57
N PHE A 102 9.26 5.65 7.47
CA PHE A 102 8.10 5.39 6.61
C PHE A 102 7.35 4.14 7.04
N SER A 103 8.00 3.19 7.71
CA SER A 103 7.37 1.99 8.30
C SER A 103 6.58 2.30 9.57
N ARG A 104 5.62 3.22 9.47
CA ARG A 104 4.68 3.56 10.55
C ARG A 104 3.25 3.26 10.14
N LYS A 105 2.43 2.98 11.15
CA LYS A 105 0.98 2.89 10.95
C LYS A 105 0.39 4.27 10.66
N ILE A 106 -0.59 4.34 9.77
CA ILE A 106 -1.31 5.58 9.40
C ILE A 106 -2.83 5.35 9.50
N PRO A 107 -3.62 6.40 9.82
CA PRO A 107 -5.07 6.26 9.90
C PRO A 107 -5.69 5.86 8.56
N VAL A 108 -6.61 4.89 8.55
CA VAL A 108 -7.30 4.42 7.32
C VAL A 108 -8.00 5.58 6.61
N VAL A 109 -8.74 6.41 7.35
CA VAL A 109 -9.46 7.55 6.76
C VAL A 109 -8.50 8.52 6.07
N LYS A 110 -7.37 8.83 6.72
CA LYS A 110 -6.37 9.72 6.13
C LYS A 110 -5.71 9.11 4.89
N PHE A 111 -5.44 7.81 4.91
CA PHE A 111 -4.94 7.09 3.75
C PHE A 111 -5.90 7.17 2.56
N LEU A 112 -7.20 6.97 2.79
CA LEU A 112 -8.20 7.05 1.74
C LEU A 112 -8.37 8.47 1.21
N GLU A 113 -8.35 9.49 2.08
CA GLU A 113 -8.31 10.91 1.65
C GLU A 113 -7.11 11.20 0.76
N THR A 114 -5.95 10.64 1.05
CA THR A 114 -4.75 10.85 0.22
C THR A 114 -4.82 10.08 -1.11
N LEU A 115 -5.47 8.90 -1.11
CA LEU A 115 -5.61 8.06 -2.30
C LEU A 115 -6.66 8.60 -3.28
N ILE A 116 -7.71 9.26 -2.77
CA ILE A 116 -8.88 9.70 -3.52
C ILE A 116 -8.74 11.19 -3.85
N HIS A 117 -9.20 11.59 -5.03
CA HIS A 117 -9.25 13.00 -5.40
C HIS A 117 -10.17 13.81 -4.45
N PRO A 118 -9.79 15.02 -4.00
CA PRO A 118 -10.56 15.82 -3.03
C PRO A 118 -12.05 15.95 -3.34
N ASP A 119 -12.41 16.14 -4.62
CA ASP A 119 -13.80 16.29 -5.08
C ASP A 119 -14.70 15.08 -4.76
N PHE A 120 -14.12 13.92 -4.46
CA PHE A 120 -14.86 12.69 -4.14
C PHE A 120 -14.73 12.25 -2.68
N HIS A 121 -14.07 13.04 -1.82
CA HIS A 121 -13.84 12.66 -0.42
C HIS A 121 -15.14 12.41 0.33
N ASP A 122 -16.03 13.39 0.40
CA ASP A 122 -17.30 13.26 1.12
C ASP A 122 -18.15 12.15 0.52
N LYS A 123 -18.20 12.10 -0.81
CA LYS A 123 -18.96 11.09 -1.55
C LYS A 123 -18.55 9.65 -1.19
N ILE A 124 -17.25 9.37 -1.13
CA ILE A 124 -16.75 8.02 -0.87
C ILE A 124 -16.68 7.73 0.62
N LEU A 125 -16.23 8.68 1.44
CA LEU A 125 -16.03 8.47 2.88
C LEU A 125 -17.37 8.45 3.63
N ASP A 126 -18.39 9.15 3.14
CA ASP A 126 -19.71 9.16 3.76
C ASP A 126 -20.66 8.12 3.14
N ALA A 127 -20.17 7.31 2.19
CA ALA A 127 -20.90 6.17 1.63
C ALA A 127 -21.19 5.10 2.69
N ARG A 128 -22.36 4.46 2.57
CA ARG A 128 -22.81 3.36 3.44
C ARG A 128 -22.69 2.01 2.73
N PRO A 129 -22.60 0.88 3.47
CA PRO A 129 -22.59 -0.45 2.87
C PRO A 129 -23.84 -0.67 2.01
N GLN A 130 -23.65 -1.23 0.82
CA GLN A 130 -24.76 -1.50 -0.11
C GLN A 130 -25.55 -2.75 0.28
N ASN A 131 -24.92 -3.71 0.94
CA ASN A 131 -25.46 -5.03 1.22
C ASN A 131 -26.08 -5.17 2.63
N MET A 132 -25.97 -4.15 3.47
CA MET A 132 -26.49 -4.16 4.83
C MET A 132 -26.65 -2.74 5.37
N GLU A 133 -27.49 -2.58 6.39
CA GLU A 133 -27.47 -1.35 7.18
C GLU A 133 -26.13 -1.22 7.90
N GLY A 134 -25.58 0.00 7.94
CA GLY A 134 -24.28 0.22 8.54
C GLY A 134 -23.90 1.69 8.65
N LYS A 135 -22.81 1.92 9.38
CA LYS A 135 -22.13 3.21 9.49
C LYS A 135 -21.53 3.62 8.15
N THR A 136 -21.29 4.90 7.98
CA THR A 136 -20.49 5.40 6.84
C THR A 136 -19.08 4.82 6.89
N LEU A 137 -18.37 4.84 5.76
CA LEU A 137 -16.98 4.38 5.69
C LEU A 137 -16.10 5.14 6.71
N ARG A 138 -16.26 6.45 6.81
CA ARG A 138 -15.56 7.34 7.75
C ARG A 138 -15.78 6.91 9.21
N GLU A 139 -17.03 6.64 9.58
CA GLU A 139 -17.39 6.20 10.93
C GLU A 139 -16.95 4.76 11.22
N ALA A 140 -17.03 3.87 10.24
CA ALA A 140 -16.66 2.46 10.39
C ALA A 140 -15.15 2.29 10.61
N PHE A 141 -14.34 3.13 9.94
CA PHE A 141 -12.88 3.12 10.05
C PHE A 141 -12.33 4.20 10.99
N ALA A 142 -13.18 4.84 11.78
CA ALA A 142 -12.74 5.79 12.80
C ALA A 142 -11.82 5.10 13.83
N GLY A 143 -10.60 5.62 13.99
CA GLY A 143 -9.61 5.05 14.90
C GLY A 143 -8.95 3.76 14.41
N SER A 144 -9.14 3.40 13.14
CA SER A 144 -8.47 2.26 12.51
C SER A 144 -7.21 2.67 11.75
N TYR A 145 -6.28 1.73 11.59
CA TYR A 145 -4.95 1.98 11.05
C TYR A 145 -4.56 0.94 10.00
N ILE A 146 -3.73 1.36 9.04
CA ILE A 146 -2.99 0.46 8.15
C ILE A 146 -1.51 0.55 8.43
N HIS A 147 -0.76 -0.49 8.09
CA HIS A 147 0.69 -0.52 8.14
C HIS A 147 1.22 -1.27 6.91
N GLY A 148 1.76 -0.54 5.93
CA GLY A 148 2.19 -1.13 4.67
C GLY A 148 3.11 -0.23 3.84
N THR A 149 4.38 -0.62 3.72
CA THR A 149 5.37 0.03 2.85
C THR A 149 5.86 -0.89 1.72
N GLN A 150 5.41 -2.14 1.73
CA GLN A 150 5.83 -3.20 0.80
C GLN A 150 4.69 -4.16 0.49
N PHE A 151 4.92 -5.03 -0.50
CA PHE A 151 3.96 -6.03 -0.95
C PHE A 151 4.52 -7.45 -0.79
N ILE A 152 3.74 -8.35 -0.20
CA ILE A 152 3.97 -9.81 -0.22
C ILE A 152 3.07 -10.47 -1.24
N LYS A 153 3.55 -11.52 -1.90
CA LYS A 153 2.72 -12.32 -2.81
C LYS A 153 2.03 -13.45 -2.05
N ALA A 154 0.73 -13.58 -2.22
CA ALA A 154 -0.07 -14.72 -1.82
C ALA A 154 0.40 -15.98 -2.57
N GLY A 155 0.70 -17.05 -1.83
CA GLY A 155 1.04 -18.34 -2.42
C GLY A 155 -0.20 -19.09 -2.93
N ASP A 156 -1.30 -18.96 -2.20
CA ASP A 156 -2.58 -19.62 -2.45
C ASP A 156 -3.72 -18.85 -1.73
N ASN A 157 -4.93 -19.43 -1.71
CA ASN A 157 -6.11 -18.87 -1.07
C ASN A 157 -6.13 -18.98 0.45
N THR A 158 -5.16 -19.65 1.07
CA THR A 158 -5.05 -19.75 2.54
C THR A 158 -4.58 -18.43 3.18
N ILE A 159 -4.21 -17.43 2.37
CA ILE A 159 -3.76 -16.12 2.83
C ILE A 159 -4.90 -15.16 3.22
N VAL A 160 -6.17 -15.49 2.93
CA VAL A 160 -7.32 -14.62 3.25
C VAL A 160 -7.86 -14.96 4.63
N THR A 161 -7.00 -14.83 5.64
CA THR A 161 -7.36 -15.02 7.04
C THR A 161 -6.94 -13.82 7.88
N ASP A 162 -7.56 -13.69 9.05
CA ASP A 162 -7.20 -12.70 10.05
C ASP A 162 -5.79 -12.94 10.62
N GLU A 163 -5.29 -14.18 10.70
CA GLU A 163 -3.88 -14.43 11.05
C GLU A 163 -2.94 -13.90 9.97
N ALA A 164 -3.23 -14.18 8.69
CA ALA A 164 -2.41 -13.70 7.59
C ALA A 164 -2.41 -12.16 7.54
N ALA A 165 -3.57 -11.53 7.77
CA ALA A 165 -3.69 -10.08 7.89
C ALA A 165 -2.85 -9.55 9.06
N LEU A 166 -2.89 -10.20 10.24
CA LEU A 166 -2.07 -9.85 11.39
C LEU A 166 -0.57 -9.93 11.07
N TYR A 167 -0.11 -11.03 10.48
CA TYR A 167 1.30 -11.20 10.11
C TYR A 167 1.76 -10.17 9.07
N ALA A 168 0.93 -9.90 8.06
CA ALA A 168 1.20 -8.89 7.05
C ALA A 168 1.27 -7.49 7.68
N PHE A 169 0.33 -7.15 8.57
CA PHE A 169 0.31 -5.89 9.30
C PHE A 169 1.56 -5.72 10.17
N ILE A 170 1.97 -6.73 10.95
CA ILE A 170 3.21 -6.67 11.77
C ILE A 170 4.43 -6.39 10.89
N ARG A 171 4.47 -6.99 9.69
CA ARG A 171 5.58 -6.83 8.73
C ARG A 171 5.51 -5.55 7.92
N GLY A 172 4.49 -4.71 8.10
CA GLY A 172 4.28 -3.52 7.27
C GLY A 172 4.07 -3.88 5.81
N ALA A 173 3.28 -4.92 5.53
CA ALA A 173 3.07 -5.43 4.18
C ALA A 173 1.59 -5.42 3.78
N PHE A 174 1.34 -5.02 2.53
CA PHE A 174 0.11 -5.33 1.81
C PHE A 174 0.24 -6.69 1.13
N ILE A 175 -0.87 -7.41 0.97
CA ILE A 175 -0.90 -8.72 0.34
C ILE A 175 -1.33 -8.53 -1.11
N HIS A 176 -0.53 -9.02 -2.05
CA HIS A 176 -0.86 -9.08 -3.46
C HIS A 176 -1.18 -10.52 -3.83
N GLY A 177 -2.29 -10.74 -4.54
CA GLY A 177 -2.60 -12.06 -5.07
C GLY A 177 -3.48 -11.98 -6.32
N ASP A 178 -3.95 -13.15 -6.73
CA ASP A 178 -4.70 -13.29 -7.97
C ASP A 178 -6.21 -13.13 -7.74
N ASP A 179 -6.94 -13.08 -8.85
CA ASP A 179 -8.37 -12.75 -8.90
C ASP A 179 -9.30 -13.62 -8.03
N TYR A 180 -8.86 -14.82 -7.60
CA TYR A 180 -9.63 -15.72 -6.75
C TYR A 180 -9.69 -15.31 -5.27
N LEU A 181 -8.92 -14.30 -4.85
CA LEU A 181 -8.92 -13.79 -3.46
C LEU A 181 -9.98 -12.71 -3.20
N GLY A 182 -10.87 -12.41 -4.17
CA GLY A 182 -11.84 -11.31 -4.09
C GLY A 182 -11.25 -9.92 -4.40
N GLY A 183 -9.92 -9.81 -4.55
CA GLY A 183 -9.19 -8.62 -4.97
C GLY A 183 -7.75 -8.96 -5.37
N ASN A 184 -7.09 -8.07 -6.12
CA ASN A 184 -5.68 -8.24 -6.51
C ASN A 184 -4.71 -7.77 -5.40
N ILE A 185 -5.21 -6.93 -4.49
CA ILE A 185 -4.47 -6.39 -3.35
C ILE A 185 -5.38 -6.41 -2.12
N ILE A 186 -4.87 -6.88 -0.99
CA ILE A 186 -5.50 -6.83 0.31
C ILE A 186 -4.64 -5.93 1.20
N ILE A 187 -5.28 -4.92 1.80
CA ILE A 187 -4.68 -4.01 2.76
C ILE A 187 -5.14 -4.44 4.15
N PRO A 188 -4.27 -5.01 5.00
CA PRO A 188 -4.61 -5.33 6.37
C PRO A 188 -4.93 -4.07 7.18
N ILE A 189 -5.98 -4.12 7.98
CA ILE A 189 -6.46 -3.02 8.82
C ILE A 189 -6.49 -3.48 10.26
N LEU A 190 -5.89 -2.68 11.13
CA LEU A 190 -6.09 -2.77 12.56
C LEU A 190 -7.30 -1.91 12.93
N MET A 191 -8.41 -2.54 13.32
CA MET A 191 -9.69 -1.85 13.55
C MET A 191 -9.68 -0.95 14.79
N LYS A 192 -8.85 -1.26 15.78
CA LYS A 192 -8.70 -0.50 17.02
C LYS A 192 -7.25 -0.48 17.44
N ASP A 193 -6.78 0.66 17.96
CA ASP A 193 -5.42 0.79 18.49
C ASP A 193 -5.29 0.20 19.91
N GLU A 194 -5.60 -1.09 20.02
CA GLU A 194 -5.52 -1.87 21.25
C GLU A 194 -4.41 -2.91 21.15
N LYS A 195 -4.32 -3.82 22.13
CA LYS A 195 -3.38 -4.94 22.09
C LYS A 195 -3.56 -5.71 20.79
N LEU A 196 -2.48 -5.83 20.02
CA LEU A 196 -2.49 -6.46 18.72
C LEU A 196 -2.93 -7.93 18.81
N ASP A 197 -4.00 -8.26 18.09
CA ASP A 197 -4.61 -9.60 18.04
C ASP A 197 -5.26 -9.81 16.66
N ARG A 198 -5.39 -11.07 16.23
CA ARG A 198 -6.05 -11.43 14.96
C ARG A 198 -7.51 -10.98 14.93
N TRP A 199 -8.19 -11.00 16.08
CA TRP A 199 -9.62 -10.69 16.19
C TRP A 199 -9.97 -9.21 16.01
N ILE A 200 -8.96 -8.33 16.00
CA ILE A 200 -9.13 -6.90 15.70
C ILE A 200 -8.60 -6.52 14.31
N MET A 201 -8.30 -7.52 13.48
CA MET A 201 -7.90 -7.32 12.09
C MET A 201 -9.12 -7.30 11.15
N SER A 202 -9.00 -6.50 10.10
CA SER A 202 -9.90 -6.49 8.94
C SER A 202 -9.08 -6.28 7.67
N GLY A 203 -9.73 -6.12 6.52
CA GLY A 203 -9.05 -5.88 5.25
C GLY A 203 -9.85 -5.01 4.28
N ILE A 204 -9.16 -4.10 3.60
CA ILE A 204 -9.66 -3.48 2.36
C ILE A 204 -9.18 -4.34 1.18
N PHE A 205 -10.13 -4.74 0.33
CA PHE A 205 -9.88 -5.54 -0.87
C PHE A 205 -9.95 -4.63 -2.10
N ILE A 206 -8.85 -4.54 -2.85
CA ILE A 206 -8.74 -3.70 -4.03
C ILE A 206 -8.60 -4.57 -5.26
N LYS A 207 -9.45 -4.33 -6.25
CA LYS A 207 -9.38 -4.98 -7.56
C LYS A 207 -8.96 -3.97 -8.63
N THR A 208 -7.81 -4.23 -9.24
CA THR A 208 -7.31 -3.46 -10.39
C THR A 208 -7.80 -4.12 -11.67
N LYS A 209 -8.63 -3.44 -12.45
CA LYS A 209 -9.12 -3.93 -13.74
C LYS A 209 -8.46 -3.18 -14.88
N ASN A 210 -7.77 -3.90 -15.77
CA ASN A 210 -7.29 -3.35 -17.03
C ASN A 210 -8.44 -3.32 -18.05
N ARG A 211 -9.27 -2.28 -18.00
CA ARG A 211 -10.39 -2.11 -18.93
C ARG A 211 -9.86 -1.55 -20.26
N LEU A 212 -10.27 -2.16 -21.37
CA LEU A 212 -9.91 -1.67 -22.71
C LEU A 212 -10.70 -0.41 -23.07
N ASP A 213 -11.94 -0.32 -22.59
CA ASP A 213 -12.82 0.82 -22.82
C ASP A 213 -13.04 1.61 -21.53
N PRO A 214 -12.96 2.96 -21.57
CA PRO A 214 -13.40 3.80 -20.46
C PRO A 214 -14.87 3.50 -20.18
N GLN A 215 -15.18 3.14 -18.93
CA GLN A 215 -16.57 3.04 -18.49
C GLN A 215 -16.86 4.15 -17.50
N PRO A 216 -18.02 4.80 -17.59
CA PRO A 216 -18.45 5.73 -16.55
C PRO A 216 -18.53 4.96 -15.24
N VAL A 217 -17.72 5.39 -14.27
CA VAL A 217 -17.89 4.96 -12.89
C VAL A 217 -18.89 5.94 -12.30
N HIS A 218 -20.13 5.50 -12.21
CA HIS A 218 -21.12 6.18 -11.38
C HIS A 218 -20.68 5.95 -9.94
N ILE A 219 -20.02 6.94 -9.37
CA ILE A 219 -19.99 7.07 -7.92
C ILE A 219 -21.39 7.59 -7.62
N ASP A 220 -22.20 6.85 -6.86
CA ASP A 220 -23.56 7.23 -6.46
C ASP A 220 -23.52 8.18 -5.27
#